data_AF-A0A4U6CGM7-F1
#
_entry.id   AF-A0A4U6CGM7-F1
#
_cell.length_a   1.000
_cell.length_b   1.000
_cell.length_c   1.000
_cell.angle_alpha   90.00
_cell.angle_beta   90.00
_cell.angle_gamma   90.00
#
_symmetry.space_group_name_H-M   'P 1'
#
loop_
_entity.id
_entity.type
_entity.pdbx_description
1 polymer ?
#
loop_
_entity_poly.entity_id
_entity_poly.type
_entity_poly.pdbx_seq_one_letter_code
_entity_poly.pdbx_strand_id
1 'polypeptide(L)'
;MTMPVSAPAQPVDDLGRWHAGAYSYSHELGGFAIVGISGEGTESDPVVLTQEFLSASPVTLVIRAERPIRSPLFGSGFANGNIHIRVVAINNSNLPWLEFEFELQEHLGEPSTFGDGLSFDQRKTASSYIASDTYAEYSRDYEPYDRLRFFNGYTDARKTSTFDFLITDFTPRSVFYLVQDPRIPSS
;
A
#
# COMPACT_ATOMS: atom_id res chain seq x y z
N MET A 1 -35.15 -0.46 1.32
CA MET A 1 -33.77 -0.92 1.05
C MET A 1 -32.85 0.21 1.47
N THR A 2 -32.36 0.20 2.71
CA THR A 2 -31.44 1.21 3.23
C THR A 2 -30.03 0.83 2.81
N MET A 3 -29.39 1.68 2.00
CA MET A 3 -27.97 1.54 1.65
C MET A 3 -27.15 1.64 2.94
N PRO A 4 -26.14 0.79 3.16
CA PRO A 4 -25.20 1.02 4.24
C PRO A 4 -24.43 2.31 3.93
N VAL A 5 -24.44 3.24 4.89
CA VAL A 5 -23.60 4.44 4.85
C VAL A 5 -22.16 3.98 5.08
N SER A 6 -21.37 3.94 4.01
CA SER A 6 -19.91 3.77 4.09
C SER A 6 -19.30 4.99 4.78
N ALA A 7 -18.30 4.76 5.62
CA ALA A 7 -17.62 5.83 6.35
C ALA A 7 -16.58 6.49 5.41
N PRO A 8 -16.63 7.82 5.23
CA PRO A 8 -15.62 8.54 4.45
C PRO A 8 -14.26 8.49 5.16
N ALA A 9 -13.19 8.73 4.40
CA ALA A 9 -11.86 8.91 4.97
C ALA A 9 -11.89 9.92 6.12
N GLN A 10 -11.30 9.52 7.26
CA GLN A 10 -11.29 10.33 8.46
C GLN A 10 -9.93 11.03 8.62
N PRO A 11 -9.92 12.27 9.15
CA PRO A 11 -8.68 12.94 9.51
C PRO A 11 -7.88 12.09 10.52
N VAL A 12 -6.59 12.40 10.64
CA VAL A 12 -5.69 11.73 11.58
C VAL A 12 -6.30 11.68 12.98
N ASP A 13 -6.37 10.48 13.57
CA ASP A 13 -6.86 10.31 14.93
C ASP A 13 -5.81 10.75 15.98
N ASP A 14 -6.18 10.75 17.25
CA ASP A 14 -5.29 11.14 18.36
C ASP A 14 -4.04 10.25 18.49
N LEU A 15 -4.00 9.10 17.79
CA LEU A 15 -2.88 8.16 17.74
C LEU A 15 -2.05 8.28 16.46
N GLY A 16 -2.33 9.27 15.60
CA GLY A 16 -1.58 9.47 14.36
C GLY A 16 -2.01 8.55 13.20
N ARG A 17 -3.19 7.91 13.29
CA ARG A 17 -3.70 6.97 12.29
C ARG A 17 -4.65 7.64 11.32
N TRP A 18 -4.50 7.31 10.05
CA TRP A 18 -5.34 7.74 8.94
C TRP A 18 -6.28 6.58 8.58
N HIS A 19 -7.56 6.87 8.34
CA HIS A 19 -8.58 5.83 8.16
C HIS A 19 -9.14 5.85 6.75
N ALA A 20 -9.21 4.68 6.11
CA ALA A 20 -9.86 4.50 4.80
C ALA A 20 -10.35 3.06 4.64
N GLY A 21 -11.59 2.90 4.18
CA GLY A 21 -12.22 1.59 4.05
C GLY A 21 -12.31 0.83 5.38
N ALA A 22 -11.87 -0.42 5.39
CA ALA A 22 -11.86 -1.28 6.58
C ALA A 22 -10.53 -1.26 7.35
N TYR A 23 -9.62 -0.33 7.01
CA TYR A 23 -8.24 -0.31 7.49
C TYR A 23 -7.82 1.08 7.99
N SER A 24 -6.82 1.10 8.87
CA SER A 24 -6.05 2.31 9.20
C SER A 24 -4.57 2.19 8.86
N TYR A 25 -3.97 3.36 8.67
CA TYR A 25 -2.65 3.55 8.09
C TYR A 25 -1.87 4.54 8.94
N SER A 26 -0.60 4.25 9.26
CA SER A 26 0.25 5.21 9.97
C SER A 26 1.69 5.19 9.47
N HIS A 27 2.32 6.37 9.50
CA HIS A 27 3.74 6.58 9.23
C HIS A 27 4.56 6.63 10.53
N GLU A 28 4.10 5.94 11.58
CA GLU A 28 4.66 6.03 12.94
C GLU A 28 6.12 5.54 13.06
N LEU A 29 6.59 4.76 12.08
CA LEU A 29 7.98 4.31 12.00
C LEU A 29 8.93 5.35 11.38
N GLY A 30 8.40 6.46 10.86
CA GLY A 30 9.16 7.61 10.35
C GLY A 30 9.72 7.45 8.93
N GLY A 31 10.50 8.44 8.50
CA GLY A 31 11.13 8.50 7.17
C GLY A 31 10.26 9.09 6.05
N PHE A 32 8.94 9.07 6.23
CA PHE A 32 7.95 9.67 5.34
C PHE A 32 6.76 10.22 6.14
N ALA A 33 5.90 11.00 5.49
CA ALA A 33 4.66 11.51 6.08
C ALA A 33 3.46 11.16 5.20
N ILE A 34 2.36 10.72 5.81
CA ILE A 34 1.06 10.69 5.14
C ILE A 34 0.49 12.11 5.20
N VAL A 35 0.15 12.68 4.05
CA VAL A 35 -0.39 14.04 3.91
C VAL A 35 -1.82 14.07 3.39
N GLY A 36 -2.35 12.92 2.97
CA GLY A 36 -3.75 12.78 2.57
C GLY A 36 -4.16 11.32 2.46
N ILE A 37 -5.43 11.04 2.75
CA ILE A 37 -6.04 9.73 2.54
C ILE A 37 -7.47 9.89 2.01
N SER A 38 -7.90 8.97 1.14
CA SER A 38 -9.29 8.88 0.67
C SER A 38 -9.63 7.46 0.22
N GLY A 39 -10.90 7.22 -0.10
CA GLY A 39 -11.39 5.99 -0.71
C GLY A 39 -11.81 4.89 0.28
N GLU A 40 -12.54 3.91 -0.25
CA GLU A 40 -13.09 2.77 0.51
C GLU A 40 -12.28 1.47 0.37
N GLY A 41 -11.27 1.43 -0.50
CA GLY A 41 -10.43 0.24 -0.75
C GLY A 41 -11.03 -0.79 -1.71
N THR A 42 -12.04 -0.39 -2.47
CA THR A 42 -12.68 -1.22 -3.50
C THR A 42 -12.03 -0.99 -4.87
N GLU A 43 -12.29 -1.86 -5.84
CA GLU A 43 -11.77 -1.70 -7.20
C GLU A 43 -12.16 -0.36 -7.85
N SER A 44 -13.40 0.09 -7.66
CA SER A 44 -13.90 1.36 -8.21
C SER A 44 -13.56 2.58 -7.35
N ASP A 45 -13.14 2.38 -6.11
CA ASP A 45 -12.80 3.42 -5.15
C ASP A 45 -11.64 2.95 -4.24
N PRO A 46 -10.40 2.91 -4.78
CA PRO A 46 -9.25 2.39 -4.06
C PRO A 46 -8.88 3.31 -2.89
N VAL A 47 -8.19 2.78 -1.88
CA VAL A 47 -7.58 3.63 -0.85
C VAL A 47 -6.47 4.44 -1.52
N VAL A 48 -6.62 5.76 -1.57
CA VAL A 48 -5.60 6.66 -2.10
C VAL A 48 -4.80 7.26 -0.95
N LEU A 49 -3.53 6.87 -0.83
CA LEU A 49 -2.58 7.36 0.16
C LEU A 49 -1.63 8.37 -0.48
N THR A 50 -1.73 9.64 -0.09
CA THR A 50 -0.75 10.65 -0.51
C THR A 50 0.35 10.75 0.54
N GLN A 51 1.58 10.55 0.10
CA GLN A 51 2.74 10.39 0.96
C GLN A 51 3.90 11.27 0.50
N GLU A 52 4.58 11.93 1.45
CA GLU A 52 5.78 12.72 1.20
C GLU A 52 7.03 11.99 1.71
N PHE A 53 8.00 11.79 0.82
CA PHE A 53 9.26 11.12 1.12
C PHE A 53 10.39 12.15 1.23
N LEU A 54 11.02 12.24 2.39
CA LEU A 54 12.05 13.24 2.69
C LEU A 54 13.48 12.78 2.37
N SER A 55 13.67 11.47 2.18
CA SER A 55 14.90 10.84 1.71
C SER A 55 14.57 9.73 0.72
N ALA A 56 15.59 9.15 0.10
CA ALA A 56 15.47 7.94 -0.70
C ALA A 56 15.83 6.68 0.09
N SER A 57 15.62 6.70 1.41
CA SER A 57 15.80 5.52 2.26
C SER A 57 14.51 4.71 2.30
N PRO A 58 14.58 3.38 2.47
CA PRO A 58 13.39 2.56 2.69
C PRO A 58 12.60 3.06 3.90
N VAL A 59 11.27 3.07 3.77
CA VAL A 59 10.34 3.43 4.86
C VAL A 59 9.25 2.38 4.99
N THR A 60 8.57 2.34 6.13
CA THR A 60 7.57 1.32 6.41
C THR A 60 6.25 1.95 6.83
N LEU A 61 5.21 1.70 6.05
CA LEU A 61 3.82 2.02 6.36
C LEU A 61 3.23 0.90 7.23
N VAL A 62 2.58 1.27 8.33
CA VAL A 62 1.86 0.33 9.19
C VAL A 62 0.39 0.30 8.78
N ILE A 63 -0.14 -0.90 8.51
CA ILE A 63 -1.52 -1.11 8.07
C ILE A 63 -2.24 -1.97 9.11
N ARG A 64 -3.46 -1.59 9.47
CA ARG A 64 -4.25 -2.28 10.51
C ARG A 64 -5.67 -2.56 10.06
N ALA A 65 -6.12 -3.79 10.21
CA ALA A 65 -7.53 -4.12 10.03
C ALA A 65 -8.35 -3.56 11.21
N GLU A 66 -9.35 -2.71 10.92
CA GLU A 66 -10.18 -2.08 11.97
C GLU A 66 -11.42 -2.90 12.33
N ARG A 67 -11.74 -3.89 11.49
CA ARG A 67 -12.84 -4.82 11.69
C ARG A 67 -12.32 -6.25 11.47
N PRO A 68 -12.91 -7.26 12.13
CA PRO A 68 -12.52 -8.65 11.89
C PRO A 68 -12.61 -8.99 10.40
N ILE A 69 -11.56 -9.62 9.87
CA ILE A 69 -11.54 -10.13 8.50
C ILE A 69 -12.62 -11.21 8.39
N ARG A 70 -13.63 -11.00 7.52
CA ARG A 70 -14.73 -11.95 7.32
C ARG A 70 -14.89 -12.26 5.84
N SER A 71 -15.24 -13.51 5.55
CA SER A 71 -15.54 -13.99 4.20
C SER A 71 -16.56 -13.08 3.49
N PRO A 72 -16.42 -12.81 2.17
CA PRO A 72 -17.28 -11.90 1.40
C PRO A 72 -18.77 -12.29 1.34
N LEU A 73 -19.16 -13.43 1.93
CA LEU A 73 -20.55 -13.86 2.09
C LEU A 73 -21.37 -13.01 3.08
N PHE A 74 -20.73 -12.13 3.85
CA PHE A 74 -21.38 -11.37 4.93
C PHE A 74 -21.39 -9.84 4.70
N GLY A 75 -21.88 -9.37 3.54
CA GLY A 75 -22.25 -7.96 3.32
C GLY A 75 -21.10 -6.93 3.30
N SER A 76 -21.41 -5.72 2.84
CA SER A 76 -20.46 -4.61 2.73
C SER A 76 -20.15 -4.00 4.11
N GLY A 77 -18.87 -3.87 4.46
CA GLY A 77 -18.40 -3.25 5.70
C GLY A 77 -17.46 -4.10 6.56
N PHE A 78 -16.96 -5.23 6.08
CA PHE A 78 -15.91 -6.01 6.72
C PHE A 78 -14.63 -5.97 5.88
N ALA A 79 -13.47 -6.11 6.50
CA ALA A 79 -12.25 -6.43 5.77
C ALA A 79 -12.50 -7.78 5.07
N ASN A 80 -12.70 -7.74 3.75
CA ASN A 80 -12.91 -8.90 2.89
C ASN A 80 -11.58 -9.57 2.51
N GLY A 81 -10.48 -9.10 3.12
CA GLY A 81 -9.11 -9.52 2.85
C GLY A 81 -8.57 -9.03 1.51
N ASN A 82 -9.20 -8.05 0.86
CA ASN A 82 -8.72 -7.45 -0.38
C ASN A 82 -8.78 -5.92 -0.27
N ILE A 83 -7.67 -5.27 -0.57
CA ILE A 83 -7.53 -3.82 -0.48
C ILE A 83 -6.94 -3.32 -1.79
N HIS A 84 -7.74 -2.62 -2.59
CA HIS A 84 -7.20 -1.87 -3.73
C HIS A 84 -6.56 -0.59 -3.19
N ILE A 85 -5.29 -0.37 -3.48
CA ILE A 85 -4.51 0.76 -2.98
C ILE A 85 -3.89 1.51 -4.14
N ARG A 86 -3.94 2.84 -4.02
CA ARG A 86 -3.15 3.79 -4.80
C ARG A 86 -2.21 4.54 -3.87
N VAL A 87 -0.91 4.37 -4.05
CA VAL A 87 0.10 5.22 -3.40
C VAL A 87 0.42 6.38 -4.33
N VAL A 88 0.26 7.62 -3.84
CA VAL A 88 0.69 8.86 -4.50
C VAL A 88 1.93 9.35 -3.75
N ALA A 89 3.11 9.02 -4.27
CA ALA A 89 4.39 9.31 -3.65
C ALA A 89 4.99 10.62 -4.17
N ILE A 90 5.15 11.60 -3.30
CA ILE A 90 5.78 12.89 -3.57
C ILE A 90 7.26 12.79 -3.21
N ASN A 91 8.13 12.97 -4.21
CA ASN A 91 9.57 12.89 -4.06
C ASN A 91 10.16 14.20 -3.52
N ASN A 92 10.27 14.34 -2.20
CA ASN A 92 10.99 15.45 -1.56
C ASN A 92 12.42 15.06 -1.12
N SER A 93 12.96 13.97 -1.67
CA SER A 93 14.29 13.43 -1.31
C SER A 93 15.48 14.19 -1.90
N ASN A 94 15.23 15.14 -2.81
CA ASN A 94 16.24 15.84 -3.64
C ASN A 94 17.04 14.94 -4.59
N LEU A 95 16.73 13.65 -4.69
CA LEU A 95 17.34 12.70 -5.62
C LEU A 95 16.26 12.12 -6.55
N PRO A 96 16.56 11.88 -7.83
CA PRO A 96 15.63 11.17 -8.69
C PRO A 96 15.51 9.70 -8.26
N TRP A 97 14.33 9.13 -8.39
CA TRP A 97 14.10 7.70 -8.18
C TRP A 97 14.04 6.98 -9.52
N LEU A 98 14.88 5.98 -9.73
CA LEU A 98 14.91 5.16 -10.95
C LEU A 98 13.98 3.95 -10.87
N GLU A 99 13.66 3.53 -9.65
CA GLU A 99 12.78 2.41 -9.38
C GLU A 99 12.06 2.64 -8.06
N PHE A 100 10.97 1.92 -7.86
CA PHE A 100 10.24 1.94 -6.60
C PHE A 100 9.80 0.52 -6.26
N GLU A 101 10.20 0.05 -5.09
CA GLU A 101 9.92 -1.31 -4.62
C GLU A 101 8.97 -1.27 -3.42
N PHE A 102 8.01 -2.18 -3.44
CA PHE A 102 7.13 -2.46 -2.33
C PHE A 102 7.40 -3.88 -1.82
N GLU A 103 7.42 -4.07 -0.50
CA GLU A 103 7.51 -5.37 0.15
C GLU A 103 6.41 -5.49 1.20
N LEU A 104 5.70 -6.62 1.21
CA LEU A 104 4.74 -6.94 2.26
C LEU A 104 5.45 -7.68 3.40
N GLN A 105 5.04 -7.37 4.63
CA GLN A 105 5.55 -8.04 5.82
C GLN A 105 4.41 -8.30 6.80
N GLU A 106 4.14 -9.56 7.13
CA GLU A 106 3.28 -9.92 8.27
C GLU A 106 3.95 -9.53 9.59
N HIS A 107 5.29 -9.67 9.64
CA HIS A 107 6.13 -9.43 10.80
C HIS A 107 7.13 -8.30 10.49
N LEU A 108 7.21 -7.27 11.33
CA LEU A 108 8.07 -6.12 11.06
C LEU A 108 9.54 -6.53 10.85
N GLY A 109 10.08 -6.20 9.68
CA GLY A 109 11.46 -6.53 9.28
C GLY A 109 11.63 -7.95 8.72
N GLU A 110 10.56 -8.73 8.62
CA GLU A 110 10.55 -10.07 8.06
C GLU A 110 9.68 -10.10 6.80
N PRO A 111 10.25 -10.39 5.63
CA PRO A 111 9.49 -10.47 4.39
C PRO A 111 8.37 -11.50 4.48
N SER A 112 7.22 -11.18 3.89
CA SER A 112 6.10 -12.12 3.81
C SER A 112 6.41 -13.32 2.92
N THR A 113 5.77 -14.43 3.25
CA THR A 113 5.93 -15.72 2.54
C THR A 113 4.58 -16.20 2.04
N PHE A 114 4.54 -17.04 1.00
CA PHE A 114 3.29 -17.56 0.43
C PHE A 114 2.32 -18.17 1.47
N GLY A 115 2.83 -18.69 2.58
CA GLY A 115 2.03 -19.36 3.61
C GLY A 115 1.32 -18.45 4.61
N ASP A 116 1.66 -17.15 4.68
CA ASP A 116 1.13 -16.24 5.70
C ASP A 116 -0.24 -15.62 5.34
N GLY A 117 -0.60 -15.66 4.05
CA GLY A 117 -1.87 -15.13 3.54
C GLY A 117 -1.87 -13.65 3.18
N LEU A 118 -0.72 -12.97 3.22
CA LEU A 118 -0.49 -11.61 2.73
C LEU A 118 0.10 -11.68 1.33
N SER A 119 -0.42 -10.92 0.35
CA SER A 119 0.20 -10.86 -0.99
C SER A 119 -0.21 -9.74 -1.93
N PHE A 120 0.63 -9.47 -2.94
CA PHE A 120 0.28 -8.65 -4.11
C PHE A 120 -0.40 -9.48 -5.22
N ASP A 121 -1.70 -9.76 -5.06
CA ASP A 121 -2.55 -10.40 -6.08
C ASP A 121 -1.98 -11.72 -6.66
N GLN A 122 -1.40 -12.58 -5.81
CA GLN A 122 -0.68 -13.79 -6.23
C GLN A 122 -1.53 -14.81 -6.99
N ARG A 123 -2.87 -14.75 -6.91
CA ARG A 123 -3.76 -15.69 -7.59
C ARG A 123 -4.06 -15.32 -9.05
N LYS A 124 -3.74 -14.10 -9.50
CA LYS A 124 -3.98 -13.65 -10.88
C LYS A 124 -2.67 -13.45 -11.65
N THR A 125 -2.52 -14.20 -12.74
CA THR A 125 -1.30 -14.17 -13.58
C THR A 125 -1.14 -12.85 -14.33
N ALA A 126 -2.25 -12.20 -14.71
CA ALA A 126 -2.28 -10.85 -15.24
C ALA A 126 -3.16 -10.00 -14.31
N SER A 127 -2.53 -9.11 -13.54
CA SER A 127 -3.29 -8.18 -12.70
C SER A 127 -3.47 -6.89 -13.48
N SER A 128 -4.71 -6.59 -13.87
CA SER A 128 -5.08 -5.28 -14.41
C SER A 128 -4.97 -4.15 -13.39
N TYR A 129 -4.59 -4.47 -12.14
CA TYR A 129 -4.58 -3.55 -11.02
C TYR A 129 -3.17 -3.12 -10.62
N ILE A 130 -2.12 -3.67 -11.24
CA ILE A 130 -0.74 -3.25 -11.00
C ILE A 130 -0.35 -2.26 -12.09
N ALA A 131 -0.18 -1.00 -11.71
CA ALA A 131 0.17 0.06 -12.66
C ALA A 131 0.94 1.19 -11.99
N SER A 132 1.67 1.95 -12.81
CA SER A 132 2.22 3.25 -12.45
C SER A 132 2.04 4.22 -13.61
N ASP A 133 1.92 5.51 -13.32
CA ASP A 133 1.93 6.58 -14.32
C ASP A 133 3.35 6.97 -14.78
N THR A 134 4.37 6.64 -13.98
CA THR A 134 5.76 7.05 -14.21
C THR A 134 6.67 5.91 -14.67
N TYR A 135 6.40 4.68 -14.23
CA TYR A 135 7.24 3.52 -14.51
C TYR A 135 6.54 2.59 -15.52
N ALA A 136 7.20 2.30 -16.64
CA ALA A 136 6.59 1.56 -17.74
C ALA A 136 6.50 0.04 -17.47
N GLU A 137 7.31 -0.48 -16.56
CA GLU A 137 7.41 -1.91 -16.28
C GLU A 137 7.32 -2.20 -14.78
N TYR A 138 6.89 -3.43 -14.46
CA TYR A 138 6.94 -3.95 -13.10
C TYR A 138 7.35 -5.43 -13.07
N SER A 139 7.99 -5.86 -11.98
CA SER A 139 8.29 -7.25 -11.68
C SER A 139 7.67 -7.66 -10.34
N ARG A 140 7.40 -8.96 -10.19
CA ARG A 140 6.84 -9.56 -8.99
C ARG A 140 7.79 -10.64 -8.52
N ASP A 141 8.40 -10.43 -7.37
CA ASP A 141 9.37 -11.34 -6.76
C ASP A 141 8.75 -11.92 -5.50
N TYR A 142 7.87 -12.90 -5.70
CA TYR A 142 6.99 -13.43 -4.66
C TYR A 142 7.71 -14.22 -3.58
N GLU A 143 8.76 -14.96 -3.93
CA GLU A 143 9.49 -15.79 -3.00
C GLU A 143 10.98 -15.46 -3.06
N PRO A 144 11.63 -15.17 -1.92
CA PRO A 144 11.15 -15.27 -0.53
C PRO A 144 10.60 -13.97 0.08
N TYR A 145 10.23 -12.95 -0.72
CA TYR A 145 10.07 -11.58 -0.21
C TYR A 145 8.70 -10.93 -0.39
N ASP A 146 7.80 -11.51 -1.18
CA ASP A 146 6.55 -10.89 -1.64
C ASP A 146 6.71 -9.41 -2.06
N ARG A 147 7.54 -9.21 -3.09
CA ARG A 147 7.92 -7.89 -3.61
C ARG A 147 7.22 -7.53 -4.90
N LEU A 148 6.95 -6.24 -5.03
CA LEU A 148 6.49 -5.60 -6.25
C LEU A 148 7.43 -4.44 -6.59
N ARG A 149 8.14 -4.53 -7.72
CA ARG A 149 9.10 -3.50 -8.16
C ARG A 149 8.62 -2.84 -9.44
N PHE A 150 8.61 -1.52 -9.46
CA PHE A 150 8.32 -0.69 -10.63
C PHE A 150 9.63 -0.09 -11.18
N PHE A 151 9.86 -0.20 -12.49
CA PHE A 151 11.09 0.23 -13.15
C PHE A 151 10.84 0.67 -14.60
N ASN A 152 11.92 1.02 -15.32
CA ASN A 152 11.85 1.60 -16.67
C ASN A 152 11.06 2.92 -16.70
N GLY A 153 11.51 3.87 -15.87
CA GLY A 153 10.94 5.20 -15.68
C GLY A 153 11.77 5.97 -14.65
N TYR A 154 11.35 7.18 -14.30
CA TYR A 154 11.99 7.91 -13.21
C TYR A 154 11.08 8.97 -12.59
N THR A 155 11.21 9.17 -11.28
CA THR A 155 10.54 10.25 -10.54
C THR A 155 11.56 11.32 -10.17
N ASP A 156 11.56 12.46 -10.87
CA ASP A 156 12.43 13.59 -10.53
C ASP A 156 12.13 14.15 -9.13
N ALA A 157 13.12 14.83 -8.55
CA ALA A 157 12.92 15.57 -7.31
C ALA A 157 11.77 16.60 -7.44
N ARG A 158 10.93 16.65 -6.41
CA ARG A 158 9.69 17.45 -6.31
C ARG A 158 8.61 17.06 -7.32
N LYS A 159 8.72 15.87 -7.92
CA LYS A 159 7.65 15.25 -8.71
C LYS A 159 6.93 14.19 -7.92
N THR A 160 5.83 13.73 -8.51
CA THR A 160 4.93 12.75 -7.92
C THR A 160 4.86 11.56 -8.86
N SER A 161 4.77 10.37 -8.27
CA SER A 161 4.46 9.13 -8.97
C SER A 161 3.33 8.42 -8.26
N THR A 162 2.50 7.74 -9.06
CA THR A 162 1.40 6.93 -8.58
C THR A 162 1.67 5.45 -8.81
N PHE A 163 1.23 4.63 -7.87
CA PHE A 163 1.34 3.19 -7.91
C PHE A 163 0.01 2.59 -7.50
N ASP A 164 -0.61 1.83 -8.39
CA ASP A 164 -1.82 1.06 -8.13
C ASP A 164 -1.45 -0.40 -7.93
N PHE A 165 -2.03 -1.04 -6.92
CA PHE A 165 -1.93 -2.48 -6.69
C PHE A 165 -3.04 -2.97 -5.77
N LEU A 166 -3.21 -4.30 -5.72
CA LEU A 166 -4.11 -4.99 -4.82
C LEU A 166 -3.30 -5.70 -3.73
N ILE A 167 -3.63 -5.44 -2.46
CA ILE A 167 -3.16 -6.25 -1.33
C ILE A 167 -4.25 -7.25 -0.98
N THR A 168 -3.88 -8.53 -0.89
CA THR A 168 -4.69 -9.57 -0.28
C THR A 168 -4.19 -9.81 1.15
N ASP A 169 -5.07 -9.75 2.14
CA ASP A 169 -4.79 -9.94 3.57
C ASP A 169 -5.73 -10.99 4.16
N PHE A 170 -5.24 -12.22 4.24
CA PHE A 170 -5.84 -13.32 4.99
C PHE A 170 -4.99 -13.72 6.21
N THR A 171 -4.14 -12.80 6.67
CA THR A 171 -3.27 -13.05 7.80
C THR A 171 -4.10 -13.25 9.09
N PRO A 172 -3.63 -14.06 10.05
CA PRO A 172 -4.27 -14.16 11.36
C PRO A 172 -4.06 -12.89 12.21
N ARG A 173 -3.24 -11.94 11.75
CA ARG A 173 -2.90 -10.71 12.46
C ARG A 173 -3.77 -9.55 12.00
N SER A 174 -4.00 -8.61 12.91
CA SER A 174 -4.71 -7.36 12.57
C SER A 174 -3.77 -6.24 12.14
N VAL A 175 -2.45 -6.50 12.06
CA VAL A 175 -1.41 -5.53 11.70
C VAL A 175 -0.43 -6.21 10.77
N PHE A 176 -0.09 -5.52 9.68
CA PHE A 176 0.97 -5.89 8.76
C PHE A 176 1.64 -4.61 8.23
N TYR A 177 2.69 -4.77 7.45
CA TYR A 177 3.53 -3.66 7.02
C TYR A 177 3.73 -3.65 5.51
N LEU A 178 3.90 -2.45 4.97
CA LEU A 178 4.27 -2.20 3.59
C LEU A 178 5.58 -1.41 3.59
N VAL A 179 6.69 -2.07 3.26
CA VAL A 179 7.96 -1.39 3.01
C VAL A 179 7.88 -0.71 1.65
N GLN A 180 8.43 0.49 1.56
CA GLN A 180 8.47 1.33 0.37
C GLN A 180 9.90 1.81 0.18
N ASP A 181 10.53 1.39 -0.91
CA ASP A 181 11.96 1.57 -1.17
C ASP A 181 12.19 2.26 -2.52
N PRO A 182 12.34 3.60 -2.52
CA PRO A 182 12.76 4.34 -3.71
C PRO A 182 14.25 4.12 -4.01
N ARG A 183 14.57 3.64 -5.22
CA ARG A 183 15.96 3.39 -5.65
C ARG A 183 16.54 4.59 -6.39
N ILE A 184 17.78 4.97 -6.06
CA ILE A 184 18.50 6.09 -6.69
C ILE A 184 19.56 5.58 -7.69
N PRO A 185 20.08 6.42 -8.60
CA PRO A 185 21.24 6.05 -9.40
C PRO A 185 22.41 5.69 -8.49
N SER A 186 22.90 4.44 -8.56
CA SER A 186 23.96 3.81 -7.73
C SER A 186 23.53 3.05 -6.47
N SER A 187 22.24 2.76 -6.28
CA SER A 187 21.75 1.86 -5.22
C SER A 187 22.13 0.40 -5.44
#